data_AF-A0A7C5ECZ4-F1
#
_entry.id   AF-A0A7C5ECZ4-F1
#
_cell.length_a   1.000
_cell.length_b   1.000
_cell.length_c   1.000
_cell.angle_alpha   90.00
_cell.angle_beta   90.00
_cell.angle_gamma   90.00
#
_symmetry.space_group_name_H-M   'P 1'
#
loop_
_entity.id
_entity.type
_entity.pdbx_description
1 polymer ?
#
loop_
_entity_poly.entity_id
_entity_poly.type
_entity_poly.pdbx_seq_one_letter_code
_entity_poly.pdbx_strand_id
1 'polypeptide(L)'
;MAREHDEDLRAEEDARRARREFAKVKKIIPTLTALYLISAVGSAVLLVLFSYAAVAVDVPLYLTVLAFASLTVNLAAALRVRKKPYTWAVMGAVVTSLLVVSDIFGRDGSFVIDLFWAACFWAAVGYAARYEKVLARYPELAKGRIARARPERARQGTRRGRKASRSGVPEGVIFAGALLAGILLGFVFHSTSVKSKSPNYLAARIREEWAAGDLDALASHVASERRDAFLRKLKKGLTRRGWLNRRPALNEGVVDLHGLPEGRLAIAFPIRNEEPLVTSWRLEGTKWTLRDMALPSVQVKVPLDGVVGQFIAAWNGGDAADIASLSPPDKVDRQAKSLRRIFSRRGWEQRRPSVERPRILAPRDGRATVVFDLADGSLTTKWRFDGTAWRLSGIRFPKR
;
A
#
# COMPACT_ATOMS: atom_id res chain seq x y z
N MET A 1 82.14 -14.12 12.57
CA MET A 1 82.08 -13.66 11.16
C MET A 1 81.31 -14.60 10.23
N ALA A 2 81.72 -15.85 9.95
CA ALA A 2 80.97 -16.69 8.99
C ALA A 2 79.51 -17.00 9.39
N ARG A 3 79.24 -17.30 10.68
CA ARG A 3 77.87 -17.54 11.17
C ARG A 3 76.98 -16.30 11.14
N GLU A 4 77.55 -15.15 11.40
CA GLU A 4 76.85 -13.86 11.44
C GLU A 4 76.42 -13.44 10.02
N HIS A 5 77.28 -13.68 9.03
CA HIS A 5 76.96 -13.45 7.63
C HIS A 5 75.84 -14.39 7.11
N ASP A 6 75.84 -15.66 7.52
CA ASP A 6 74.78 -16.62 7.16
C ASP A 6 73.42 -16.27 7.78
N GLU A 7 73.40 -15.75 9.01
CA GLU A 7 72.17 -15.29 9.67
C GLU A 7 71.57 -14.06 8.98
N ASP A 8 72.42 -13.11 8.58
CA ASP A 8 72.00 -11.92 7.83
C ASP A 8 71.40 -12.27 6.46
N LEU A 9 72.03 -13.21 5.73
CA LEU A 9 71.53 -13.68 4.44
C LEU A 9 70.16 -14.34 4.56
N ARG A 10 69.97 -15.20 5.58
CA ARG A 10 68.67 -15.85 5.85
C ARG A 10 67.59 -14.83 6.21
N ALA A 11 67.92 -13.85 7.05
CA ALA A 11 67.00 -12.78 7.43
C ALA A 11 66.58 -11.94 6.21
N GLU A 12 67.50 -11.66 5.29
CA GLU A 12 67.20 -10.90 4.07
C GLU A 12 66.33 -11.71 3.10
N GLU A 13 66.61 -13.00 2.91
CA GLU A 13 65.79 -13.88 2.08
C GLU A 13 64.36 -14.01 2.63
N ASP A 14 64.21 -14.18 3.94
CA ASP A 14 62.91 -14.23 4.60
C ASP A 14 62.15 -12.91 4.46
N ALA A 15 62.84 -11.76 4.58
CA ALA A 15 62.24 -10.46 4.35
C ALA A 15 61.78 -10.26 2.90
N ARG A 16 62.56 -10.72 1.91
CA ARG A 16 62.19 -10.68 0.49
C ARG A 16 60.99 -11.58 0.21
N ARG A 17 60.96 -12.79 0.77
CA ARG A 17 59.83 -13.73 0.66
C ARG A 17 58.57 -13.16 1.29
N ALA A 18 58.67 -12.57 2.47
CA ALA A 18 57.57 -11.92 3.17
C ALA A 18 56.98 -10.77 2.33
N ARG A 19 57.82 -9.91 1.73
CA ARG A 19 57.38 -8.80 0.86
C ARG A 19 56.66 -9.32 -0.39
N ARG A 20 57.15 -10.39 -1.02
CA ARG A 20 56.52 -11.00 -2.21
C ARG A 20 55.15 -11.59 -1.87
N GLU A 21 55.05 -12.36 -0.78
CA GLU A 21 53.76 -12.92 -0.33
C GLU A 21 52.79 -11.81 0.08
N PHE A 22 53.26 -10.77 0.77
CA PHE A 22 52.43 -9.63 1.12
C PHE A 22 51.96 -8.84 -0.10
N ALA A 23 52.79 -8.66 -1.12
CA ALA A 23 52.40 -7.97 -2.35
C ALA A 23 51.26 -8.70 -3.08
N LYS A 24 51.30 -10.05 -3.12
CA LYS A 24 50.20 -10.87 -3.66
C LYS A 24 48.91 -10.66 -2.88
N VAL A 25 49.01 -10.60 -1.56
CA VAL A 25 47.87 -10.60 -0.65
C VAL A 25 47.33 -9.19 -0.37
N LYS A 26 48.10 -8.14 -0.64
CA LYS A 26 47.70 -6.73 -0.52
C LYS A 26 46.50 -6.38 -1.42
N LYS A 27 46.37 -7.04 -2.57
CA LYS A 27 45.24 -6.85 -3.51
C LYS A 27 43.91 -7.36 -2.95
N ILE A 28 43.93 -8.24 -1.94
CA ILE A 28 42.71 -8.83 -1.38
C ILE A 28 41.81 -7.76 -0.73
N ILE A 29 42.39 -6.81 0.01
CA ILE A 29 41.61 -5.78 0.72
C ILE A 29 40.77 -4.91 -0.23
N PRO A 30 41.32 -4.27 -1.28
CA PRO A 30 40.51 -3.49 -2.21
C PRO A 30 39.50 -4.35 -2.98
N THR A 31 39.83 -5.61 -3.31
CA THR A 31 38.87 -6.54 -3.94
C THR A 31 37.70 -6.84 -3.00
N LEU A 32 37.95 -7.11 -1.71
CA LEU A 32 36.89 -7.32 -0.73
C LEU A 32 36.04 -6.06 -0.54
N THR A 33 36.67 -4.88 -0.44
CA THR A 33 35.93 -3.61 -0.35
C THR A 33 35.04 -3.41 -1.58
N ALA A 34 35.56 -3.67 -2.79
CA ALA A 34 34.77 -3.58 -4.02
C ALA A 34 33.60 -4.58 -4.00
N LEU A 35 33.83 -5.83 -3.57
CA LEU A 35 32.79 -6.85 -3.44
C LEU A 35 31.64 -6.39 -2.54
N TYR A 36 31.96 -5.84 -1.35
CA TYR A 36 30.96 -5.28 -0.44
C TYR A 36 30.20 -4.10 -1.03
N LEU A 37 30.89 -3.18 -1.73
CA LEU A 37 30.25 -2.03 -2.35
C LEU A 37 29.31 -2.45 -3.48
N ILE A 38 29.71 -3.40 -4.33
CA ILE A 38 28.84 -3.91 -5.40
C ILE A 38 27.63 -4.62 -4.80
N SER A 39 27.82 -5.44 -3.76
CA SER A 39 26.71 -6.11 -3.07
C SER A 39 25.75 -5.11 -2.37
N ALA A 40 26.29 -4.03 -1.79
CA ALA A 40 25.49 -2.94 -1.25
C ALA A 40 24.66 -2.25 -2.34
N VAL A 41 25.26 -1.94 -3.49
CA VAL A 41 24.54 -1.37 -4.64
C VAL A 41 23.45 -2.32 -5.12
N GLY A 42 23.74 -3.62 -5.25
CA GLY A 42 22.74 -4.63 -5.60
C GLY A 42 21.56 -4.66 -4.63
N SER A 43 21.84 -4.62 -3.33
CA SER A 43 20.80 -4.56 -2.28
C SER A 43 19.97 -3.28 -2.37
N ALA A 44 20.59 -2.13 -2.66
CA ALA A 44 19.88 -0.87 -2.87
C ALA A 44 18.97 -0.90 -4.11
N VAL A 45 19.44 -1.50 -5.21
CA VAL A 45 18.63 -1.70 -6.43
C VAL A 45 17.43 -2.61 -6.12
N LEU A 46 17.63 -3.72 -5.41
CA LEU A 46 16.54 -4.60 -4.99
C LEU A 46 15.49 -3.86 -4.14
N LEU A 47 15.90 -3.00 -3.22
CA LEU A 47 14.97 -2.18 -2.43
C LEU A 47 14.13 -1.23 -3.31
N VAL A 48 14.74 -0.62 -4.33
CA VAL A 48 14.02 0.21 -5.30
C VAL A 48 13.02 -0.63 -6.09
N LEU A 49 13.43 -1.83 -6.54
CA LEU A 49 12.56 -2.76 -7.25
C LEU A 49 11.39 -3.24 -6.38
N PHE A 50 11.61 -3.59 -5.12
CA PHE A 50 10.54 -3.94 -4.19
C PHE A 50 9.55 -2.80 -3.98
N SER A 51 10.03 -1.55 -3.96
CA SER A 51 9.16 -0.38 -3.84
C SER A 51 8.26 -0.17 -5.04
N TYR A 52 8.73 -0.56 -6.21
CA TYR A 52 7.99 -0.52 -7.46
C TYR A 52 7.02 -1.71 -7.54
N ALA A 53 7.50 -2.91 -7.23
CA ALA A 53 6.72 -4.14 -7.21
C ALA A 53 5.57 -4.10 -6.19
N ALA A 54 5.78 -3.44 -5.04
CA ALA A 54 4.77 -3.24 -3.99
C ALA A 54 3.48 -2.57 -4.47
N VAL A 55 3.51 -1.88 -5.61
CA VAL A 55 2.33 -1.28 -6.23
C VAL A 55 1.41 -2.33 -6.83
N ALA A 56 1.97 -3.44 -7.32
CA ALA A 56 1.25 -4.48 -8.05
C ALA A 56 1.09 -5.78 -7.24
N VAL A 57 2.03 -6.08 -6.33
CA VAL A 57 2.10 -7.34 -5.60
C VAL A 57 2.42 -7.09 -4.14
N ASP A 58 1.88 -7.93 -3.26
CA ASP A 58 2.29 -7.98 -1.86
C ASP A 58 3.73 -8.47 -1.75
N VAL A 59 4.66 -7.54 -1.51
CA VAL A 59 6.04 -7.88 -1.17
C VAL A 59 6.07 -8.30 0.30
N PRO A 60 6.56 -9.50 0.66
CA PRO A 60 6.66 -9.91 2.05
C PRO A 60 7.58 -9.01 2.90
N LEU A 61 7.20 -8.77 4.15
CA LEU A 61 7.99 -7.96 5.10
C LEU A 61 9.42 -8.49 5.27
N TYR A 62 9.60 -9.81 5.33
CA TYR A 62 10.90 -10.41 5.56
C TYR A 62 11.90 -10.08 4.44
N LEU A 63 11.47 -10.02 3.17
CA LEU A 63 12.34 -9.66 2.05
C LEU A 63 12.84 -8.21 2.17
N THR A 64 11.96 -7.27 2.52
CA THR A 64 12.36 -5.87 2.74
C THR A 64 13.32 -5.71 3.91
N VAL A 65 13.07 -6.40 5.02
CA VAL A 65 13.93 -6.39 6.21
C VAL A 65 15.31 -6.97 5.90
N LEU A 66 15.35 -8.10 5.19
CA LEU A 66 16.59 -8.76 4.78
C LEU A 66 17.41 -7.90 3.81
N ALA A 67 16.77 -7.23 2.85
CA ALA A 67 17.49 -6.35 1.91
C ALA A 67 18.13 -5.13 2.60
N PHE A 68 17.46 -4.52 3.59
CA PHE A 68 18.07 -3.45 4.40
C PHE A 68 19.16 -3.96 5.34
N ALA A 69 18.97 -5.13 5.95
CA ALA A 69 20.00 -5.79 6.76
C ALA A 69 21.26 -6.06 5.91
N SER A 70 21.08 -6.61 4.70
CA SER A 70 22.17 -6.83 3.73
C SER A 70 22.87 -5.52 3.37
N LEU A 71 22.12 -4.47 2.99
CA LEU A 71 22.66 -3.16 2.63
C LEU A 71 23.52 -2.57 3.76
N THR A 72 22.99 -2.55 4.98
CA THR A 72 23.68 -1.95 6.15
C THR A 72 24.92 -2.74 6.56
N VAL A 73 24.85 -4.08 6.56
CA VAL A 73 26.01 -4.95 6.82
C VAL A 73 27.08 -4.76 5.76
N ASN A 74 26.72 -4.72 4.47
CA ASN A 74 27.67 -4.54 3.38
C ASN A 74 28.36 -3.17 3.43
N LEU A 75 27.63 -2.09 3.74
CA LEU A 75 28.23 -0.76 3.92
C LEU A 75 29.16 -0.72 5.13
N ALA A 76 28.76 -1.29 6.27
CA ALA A 76 29.61 -1.38 7.46
C ALA A 76 30.89 -2.19 7.17
N ALA A 77 30.74 -3.30 6.46
CA ALA A 77 31.85 -4.15 6.04
C ALA A 77 32.80 -3.43 5.08
N ALA A 78 32.30 -2.71 4.07
CA ALA A 78 33.13 -1.95 3.14
C ALA A 78 34.05 -0.96 3.87
N LEU A 79 33.55 -0.31 4.93
CA LEU A 79 34.30 0.63 5.75
C LEU A 79 35.30 -0.04 6.71
N ARG A 80 35.03 -1.27 7.14
CA ARG A 80 35.75 -1.95 8.24
C ARG A 80 36.61 -3.12 7.83
N VAL A 81 36.42 -3.68 6.63
CA VAL A 81 37.15 -4.85 6.10
C VAL A 81 38.68 -4.65 6.13
N ARG A 82 39.15 -3.40 6.05
CA ARG A 82 40.58 -3.09 6.17
C ARG A 82 41.19 -3.54 7.51
N LYS A 83 40.42 -3.49 8.60
CA LYS A 83 40.89 -3.81 9.97
C LYS A 83 40.80 -5.29 10.28
N LYS A 84 39.69 -5.95 9.93
CA LYS A 84 39.41 -7.36 10.22
C LYS A 84 38.77 -8.05 9.01
N PRO A 85 39.55 -8.33 7.94
CA PRO A 85 38.98 -8.80 6.68
C PRO A 85 38.27 -10.15 6.83
N TYR A 86 38.81 -11.07 7.64
CA TYR A 86 38.24 -12.40 7.81
C TYR A 86 36.89 -12.36 8.53
N THR A 87 36.80 -11.64 9.65
CA THR A 87 35.54 -11.50 10.41
C THR A 87 34.41 -10.97 9.53
N TRP A 88 34.68 -9.90 8.78
CA TRP A 88 33.67 -9.32 7.89
C TRP A 88 33.34 -10.27 6.73
N ALA A 89 34.32 -10.95 6.13
CA ALA A 89 34.09 -11.93 5.05
C ALA A 89 33.14 -13.04 5.50
N VAL A 90 33.36 -13.60 6.70
CA VAL A 90 32.47 -14.61 7.27
C VAL A 90 31.08 -14.06 7.51
N MET A 91 30.95 -12.84 8.07
CA MET A 91 29.65 -12.20 8.27
C MET A 91 28.89 -12.00 6.94
N GLY A 92 29.56 -11.52 5.90
CA GLY A 92 28.97 -11.36 4.57
C GLY A 92 28.52 -12.68 3.95
N ALA A 93 29.32 -13.74 4.11
CA ALA A 93 28.98 -15.08 3.66
C ALA A 93 27.76 -15.66 4.40
N VAL A 94 27.67 -15.46 5.71
CA VAL A 94 26.53 -15.91 6.52
C VAL A 94 25.25 -15.16 6.12
N VAL A 95 25.30 -13.83 6.00
CA VAL A 95 24.14 -13.02 5.60
C VAL A 95 23.64 -13.41 4.21
N THR A 96 24.54 -13.55 3.23
CA THR A 96 24.14 -13.96 1.87
C THR A 96 23.65 -15.41 1.80
N SER A 97 24.21 -16.31 2.62
CA SER A 97 23.68 -17.69 2.71
C SER A 97 22.27 -17.72 3.31
N LEU A 98 21.97 -16.85 4.29
CA LEU A 98 20.61 -16.71 4.83
C LEU A 98 19.61 -16.18 3.78
N LEU A 99 20.04 -15.28 2.88
CA LEU A 99 19.23 -14.83 1.75
C LEU A 99 18.89 -16.00 0.81
N VAL A 100 19.89 -16.81 0.42
CA VAL A 100 19.68 -18.01 -0.40
C VAL A 100 18.68 -18.97 0.24
N VAL A 101 18.83 -19.23 1.54
CA VAL A 101 17.92 -20.11 2.29
C VAL A 101 16.50 -19.51 2.28
N SER A 102 16.37 -18.21 2.53
CA SER A 102 15.08 -17.52 2.47
C SER A 102 14.41 -17.66 1.10
N ASP A 103 15.16 -17.50 0.01
CA ASP A 103 14.65 -17.61 -1.37
C ASP A 103 14.21 -19.04 -1.72
N ILE A 104 14.97 -20.05 -1.28
CA ILE A 104 14.61 -21.47 -1.49
C ILE A 104 13.28 -21.79 -0.80
N PHE A 105 13.08 -21.32 0.43
CA PHE A 105 11.82 -21.54 1.15
C PHE A 105 10.68 -20.64 0.66
N GLY A 106 11.01 -19.48 0.08
CA GLY A 106 10.05 -18.53 -0.53
C GLY A 106 9.40 -19.02 -1.82
N ARG A 107 9.90 -20.10 -2.44
CA ARG A 107 9.38 -20.75 -3.67
C ARG A 107 9.44 -19.91 -4.96
N ASP A 108 10.16 -18.79 -4.97
CA ASP A 108 10.20 -17.90 -6.15
C ASP A 108 11.22 -18.30 -7.22
N GLY A 109 12.01 -19.37 -7.01
CA GLY A 109 12.92 -19.92 -8.03
C GLY A 109 14.08 -19.02 -8.45
N SER A 110 14.16 -17.79 -7.94
CA SER A 110 15.16 -16.78 -8.30
C SER A 110 16.43 -16.79 -7.45
N PHE A 111 16.72 -17.88 -6.73
CA PHE A 111 17.86 -17.97 -5.80
C PHE A 111 19.24 -17.91 -6.49
N VAL A 112 19.30 -17.93 -7.83
CA VAL A 112 20.56 -17.97 -8.60
C VAL A 112 21.45 -16.76 -8.32
N ILE A 113 20.85 -15.56 -8.22
CA ILE A 113 21.61 -14.32 -7.96
C ILE A 113 22.20 -14.37 -6.54
N ASP A 114 21.40 -14.77 -5.56
CA ASP A 114 21.84 -14.87 -4.17
C ASP A 114 22.86 -15.98 -3.97
N LEU A 115 22.72 -17.10 -4.70
CA LEU A 115 23.67 -18.21 -4.68
C LEU A 115 25.02 -17.79 -5.26
N PHE A 116 25.01 -17.02 -6.34
CA PHE A 116 26.22 -16.42 -6.91
C PHE A 116 26.91 -15.52 -5.87
N TRP A 117 26.17 -14.64 -5.19
CA TRP A 117 26.72 -13.78 -4.15
C TRP A 117 27.28 -14.58 -2.96
N ALA A 118 26.55 -15.59 -2.49
CA ALA A 118 27.02 -16.48 -1.42
C ALA A 118 28.33 -17.18 -1.81
N ALA A 119 28.42 -17.70 -3.04
CA ALA A 119 29.65 -18.31 -3.55
C ALA A 119 30.82 -17.31 -3.58
N CYS A 120 30.60 -16.09 -4.06
CA CYS A 120 31.61 -15.03 -4.04
C CYS A 120 32.08 -14.68 -2.62
N PHE A 121 31.16 -14.60 -1.65
CA PHE A 121 31.52 -14.31 -0.27
C PHE A 121 32.25 -15.47 0.41
N TRP A 122 31.89 -16.72 0.13
CA TRP A 122 32.64 -17.88 0.63
C TRP A 122 34.05 -17.97 0.02
N ALA A 123 34.22 -17.62 -1.27
CA ALA A 123 35.55 -17.47 -1.86
C ALA A 123 36.35 -16.34 -1.16
N ALA A 124 35.71 -15.21 -0.88
CA ALA A 124 36.28 -14.11 -0.12
C ALA A 124 36.73 -14.51 1.30
N VAL A 125 36.00 -15.41 1.99
CA VAL A 125 36.43 -15.99 3.27
C VAL A 125 37.76 -16.71 3.12
N GLY A 126 37.92 -17.53 2.08
CA GLY A 126 39.18 -18.23 1.80
C GLY A 126 40.35 -17.25 1.57
N TYR A 127 40.13 -16.19 0.77
CA TYR A 127 41.11 -15.15 0.54
C TYR A 127 41.48 -14.37 1.83
N ALA A 128 40.48 -14.04 2.65
CA ALA A 128 40.68 -13.32 3.90
C ALA A 128 41.41 -14.20 4.96
N ALA A 129 41.12 -15.49 5.01
CA ALA A 129 41.83 -16.45 5.87
C ALA A 129 43.31 -16.56 5.45
N ARG A 130 43.59 -16.60 4.14
CA ARG A 130 44.97 -16.57 3.62
C ARG A 130 45.67 -15.26 4.00
N TYR A 131 44.97 -14.14 3.93
CA TYR A 131 45.47 -12.84 4.39
C TYR A 131 45.88 -12.85 5.85
N GLU A 132 45.03 -13.37 6.74
CA GLU A 132 45.34 -13.48 8.16
C GLU A 132 46.49 -14.44 8.44
N LYS A 133 46.56 -15.60 7.77
CA LYS A 133 47.70 -16.53 7.90
C LYS A 133 49.03 -15.88 7.52
N VAL A 134 49.08 -15.09 6.45
CA VAL A 134 50.29 -14.37 6.03
C VAL A 134 50.68 -13.29 7.05
N LEU A 135 49.70 -12.55 7.60
CA LEU A 135 49.98 -11.57 8.65
C LEU A 135 50.44 -12.21 9.96
N ALA A 136 49.87 -13.36 10.34
CA ALA A 136 50.27 -14.10 11.53
C ALA A 136 51.70 -14.66 11.39
N ARG A 137 52.07 -15.11 10.19
CA ARG A 137 53.43 -15.59 9.90
C ARG A 137 54.49 -14.48 9.91
N TYR A 138 54.09 -13.25 9.54
CA TYR A 138 54.99 -12.10 9.42
C TYR A 138 54.46 -10.88 10.18
N PRO A 139 54.49 -10.87 11.53
CA PRO A 139 53.90 -9.82 12.35
C PRO A 139 54.54 -8.44 12.13
N GLU A 140 55.80 -8.39 11.70
CA GLU A 140 56.50 -7.14 11.36
C GLU A 140 55.81 -6.36 10.22
N LEU A 141 55.17 -7.06 9.28
CA LEU A 141 54.37 -6.44 8.23
C LEU A 141 53.09 -5.80 8.77
N ALA A 142 52.50 -6.37 9.84
CA ALA A 142 51.34 -5.81 10.51
C ALA A 142 51.69 -4.50 11.24
N LYS A 143 52.85 -4.47 11.93
CA LYS A 143 53.38 -3.26 12.58
C LYS A 143 53.61 -2.12 11.58
N GLY A 144 54.19 -2.43 10.41
CA GLY A 144 54.38 -1.46 9.33
C GLY A 144 53.08 -0.84 8.80
N ARG A 145 51.97 -1.60 8.85
CA ARG A 145 50.63 -1.11 8.46
C ARG A 145 50.06 -0.14 9.50
N ILE A 146 50.23 -0.42 10.79
CA ILE A 146 49.82 0.47 11.89
C ILE A 146 50.65 1.76 11.87
N ALA A 147 51.96 1.64 11.60
CA ALA A 147 52.86 2.79 11.50
C ALA A 147 52.50 3.71 10.32
N ARG A 148 52.16 3.18 9.14
CA ARG A 148 51.75 3.96 7.95
C ARG A 148 50.31 4.49 8.00
N ALA A 149 49.43 3.93 8.83
CA ALA A 149 48.08 4.44 9.05
C ALA A 149 48.03 5.58 10.10
N ARG A 150 49.10 5.78 10.87
CA ARG A 150 49.25 6.84 11.88
C ARG A 150 49.80 8.21 11.45
N PRO A 151 50.52 8.42 10.32
CA PRO A 151 51.18 9.72 10.07
C PRO A 151 50.20 10.85 9.76
N GLU A 152 49.00 10.55 9.22
CA GLU A 152 47.98 11.57 8.91
C GLU A 152 47.32 12.15 10.17
N ARG A 153 47.25 11.40 11.28
CA ARG A 153 46.69 11.90 12.55
C ARG A 153 47.69 12.67 13.41
N ALA A 154 48.98 12.55 13.12
CA ALA A 154 50.02 13.26 13.85
C ALA A 154 50.20 14.73 13.37
N ARG A 155 49.72 15.06 12.16
CA ARG A 155 49.77 16.43 11.61
C ARG A 155 48.55 17.30 11.95
N GLN A 156 47.44 16.71 12.38
CA GLN A 156 46.36 17.44 13.04
C GLN A 156 46.62 17.45 14.56
N GLY A 157 47.43 18.41 15.04
CA GLY A 157 47.50 18.74 16.47
C GLY A 157 46.09 19.04 17.02
N THR A 158 45.78 18.98 18.30
CA THR A 158 46.55 19.34 19.49
C THR A 158 45.78 18.83 20.74
N ARG A 159 46.52 18.41 21.76
CA ARG A 159 46.23 18.49 23.23
C ARG A 159 44.88 18.10 23.86
N ARG A 160 43.84 17.65 23.16
CA ARG A 160 42.61 17.07 23.76
C ARG A 160 42.40 15.66 23.24
N GLY A 161 42.69 14.63 24.05
CA GLY A 161 42.28 13.27 23.69
C GLY A 161 43.13 12.11 24.22
N ARG A 162 43.99 12.30 25.23
CA ARG A 162 44.74 11.18 25.83
C ARG A 162 43.86 10.21 26.65
N LYS A 163 42.55 10.48 26.79
CA LYS A 163 41.57 9.60 27.46
C LYS A 163 40.68 8.76 26.52
N ALA A 164 40.79 8.87 25.20
CA ALA A 164 39.93 8.12 24.27
C ALA A 164 40.48 6.73 23.85
N SER A 165 41.51 6.22 24.52
CA SER A 165 42.33 5.11 24.00
C SER A 165 41.91 3.69 24.42
N ARG A 166 40.79 3.46 25.12
CA ARG A 166 40.47 2.09 25.61
C ARG A 166 39.06 1.54 25.38
N SER A 167 38.09 2.30 24.90
CA SER A 167 36.78 1.76 24.52
C SER A 167 36.65 1.64 23.00
N GLY A 168 37.52 0.84 22.39
CA GLY A 168 37.23 0.37 21.04
C GLY A 168 35.98 -0.49 21.12
N VAL A 169 34.84 0.03 20.66
CA VAL A 169 33.58 -0.74 20.61
C VAL A 169 33.88 -2.07 19.91
N PRO A 170 33.55 -3.23 20.53
CA PRO A 170 33.80 -4.53 19.94
C PRO A 170 33.19 -4.59 18.54
N GLU A 171 33.90 -5.14 17.54
CA GLU A 171 33.37 -5.22 16.17
C GLU A 171 32.05 -6.01 16.12
N GLY A 172 31.82 -6.95 17.04
CA GLY A 172 30.53 -7.63 17.21
C GLY A 172 29.38 -6.68 17.59
N VAL A 173 29.63 -5.66 18.42
CA VAL A 173 28.62 -4.63 18.76
C VAL A 173 28.34 -3.73 17.56
N ILE A 174 29.35 -3.42 16.74
CA ILE A 174 29.17 -2.63 15.51
C ILE A 174 28.34 -3.42 14.49
N PHE A 175 28.63 -4.70 14.31
CA PHE A 175 27.85 -5.58 13.45
C PHE A 175 26.40 -5.70 13.94
N ALA A 176 26.20 -6.00 15.23
CA ALA A 176 24.88 -6.08 15.82
C ALA A 176 24.11 -4.76 15.67
N GLY A 177 24.77 -3.62 15.87
CA GLY A 177 24.19 -2.30 15.64
C GLY A 177 23.81 -2.04 14.19
N ALA A 178 24.67 -2.41 13.23
CA ALA A 178 24.37 -2.28 11.80
C ALA A 178 23.19 -3.18 11.39
N LEU A 179 23.17 -4.43 11.86
CA LEU A 179 22.10 -5.39 11.61
C LEU A 179 20.76 -4.89 12.18
N LEU A 180 20.75 -4.46 13.45
CA LEU A 180 19.56 -3.90 14.09
C LEU A 180 19.06 -2.64 13.37
N ALA A 181 19.97 -1.74 12.96
CA ALA A 181 19.61 -0.57 12.18
C ALA A 181 18.98 -0.95 10.83
N GLY A 182 19.54 -1.94 10.13
CA GLY A 182 18.96 -2.47 8.90
C GLY A 182 17.57 -3.06 9.12
N ILE A 183 17.38 -3.84 10.18
CA ILE A 183 16.08 -4.44 10.51
C ILE A 183 15.03 -3.35 10.77
N LEU A 184 15.37 -2.35 11.59
CA LEU A 184 14.46 -1.24 11.92
C LEU A 184 14.13 -0.41 10.68
N LEU A 185 15.12 -0.08 9.85
CA LEU A 185 14.92 0.65 8.60
C LEU A 185 14.02 -0.13 7.65
N GLY A 186 14.24 -1.44 7.50
CA GLY A 186 13.41 -2.31 6.68
C GLY A 186 11.96 -2.38 7.15
N PHE A 187 11.73 -2.46 8.46
CA PHE A 187 10.38 -2.45 9.03
C PHE A 187 9.66 -1.13 8.77
N VAL A 188 10.31 -0.01 9.06
CA VAL A 188 9.74 1.34 8.82
C VAL A 188 9.43 1.49 7.34
N PHE A 189 10.39 1.20 6.47
CA PHE A 189 10.23 1.28 5.03
C PHE A 189 9.08 0.42 4.50
N HIS A 190 8.98 -0.82 4.95
CA HIS A 190 7.90 -1.71 4.55
C HIS A 190 6.54 -1.15 4.97
N SER A 191 6.42 -0.71 6.22
CA SER A 191 5.17 -0.17 6.75
C SER A 191 4.70 1.10 6.03
N THR A 192 5.62 2.02 5.71
CA THR A 192 5.28 3.32 5.13
C THR A 192 5.18 3.28 3.60
N SER A 193 6.01 2.48 2.94
CA SER A 193 6.27 2.59 1.50
C SER A 193 5.77 1.40 0.69
N VAL A 194 5.70 0.21 1.29
CA VAL A 194 5.31 -1.04 0.61
C VAL A 194 3.88 -1.39 0.96
N LYS A 195 3.59 -1.56 2.26
CA LYS A 195 2.26 -1.96 2.74
C LYS A 195 1.18 -0.96 2.32
N SER A 196 1.46 0.34 2.40
CA SER A 196 0.51 1.39 2.02
C SER A 196 0.11 1.39 0.54
N LYS A 197 0.89 0.72 -0.33
CA LYS A 197 0.68 0.65 -1.78
C LYS A 197 0.03 -0.65 -2.25
N SER A 198 -0.05 -1.64 -1.37
CA SER A 198 -0.64 -2.95 -1.66
C SER A 198 -2.15 -2.84 -1.92
N PRO A 199 -2.68 -3.49 -2.97
CA PRO A 199 -4.12 -3.65 -3.18
C PRO A 199 -4.86 -4.29 -1.99
N ASN A 200 -4.25 -5.26 -1.31
CA ASN A 200 -4.83 -5.95 -0.15
C ASN A 200 -4.90 -5.02 1.07
N TYR A 201 -3.89 -4.18 1.27
CA TYR A 201 -3.95 -3.14 2.28
C TYR A 201 -5.08 -2.13 2.02
N LEU A 202 -5.25 -1.68 0.76
CA LEU A 202 -6.36 -0.80 0.38
C LEU A 202 -7.71 -1.48 0.63
N ALA A 203 -7.86 -2.76 0.28
CA ALA A 203 -9.08 -3.52 0.53
C ALA A 203 -9.41 -3.56 2.03
N ALA A 204 -8.43 -3.91 2.87
CA ALA A 204 -8.58 -3.94 4.32
C ALA A 204 -8.94 -2.57 4.89
N ARG A 205 -8.31 -1.50 4.38
CA ARG A 205 -8.52 -0.14 4.83
C ARG A 205 -9.92 0.38 4.48
N ILE A 206 -10.40 0.15 3.26
CA ILE A 206 -11.77 0.48 2.87
C ILE A 206 -12.79 -0.24 3.74
N ARG A 207 -12.55 -1.52 4.05
CA ARG A 207 -13.45 -2.29 4.92
C ARG A 207 -13.52 -1.69 6.34
N GLU A 208 -12.37 -1.30 6.89
CA GLU A 208 -12.28 -0.63 8.19
C GLU A 208 -13.02 0.72 8.19
N GLU A 209 -12.72 1.61 7.25
CA GLU A 209 -13.34 2.93 7.12
C GLU A 209 -14.84 2.84 6.83
N TRP A 210 -15.24 1.85 6.03
CA TRP A 210 -16.64 1.55 5.77
C TRP A 210 -17.38 1.14 7.04
N ALA A 211 -16.83 0.19 7.80
CA ALA A 211 -17.41 -0.29 9.06
C ALA A 211 -17.47 0.83 10.13
N ALA A 212 -16.46 1.72 10.16
CA ALA A 212 -16.40 2.85 11.07
C ALA A 212 -17.44 3.94 10.79
N GLY A 213 -18.11 3.94 9.64
CA GLY A 213 -19.03 5.02 9.30
C GLY A 213 -18.34 6.27 8.74
N ASP A 214 -17.03 6.26 8.54
CA ASP A 214 -16.25 7.47 8.22
C ASP A 214 -16.22 7.75 6.70
N LEU A 215 -17.08 8.67 6.26
CA LEU A 215 -17.12 9.07 4.84
C LEU A 215 -15.91 9.94 4.46
N ASP A 216 -15.36 10.70 5.40
CA ASP A 216 -14.24 11.59 5.14
C ASP A 216 -12.94 10.81 4.97
N ALA A 217 -12.75 9.74 5.76
CA ALA A 217 -11.66 8.78 5.56
C ALA A 217 -11.76 8.09 4.19
N LEU A 218 -12.94 7.59 3.81
CA LEU A 218 -13.14 7.00 2.47
C LEU A 218 -12.83 8.01 1.35
N ALA A 219 -13.22 9.27 1.54
CA ALA A 219 -12.98 10.33 0.57
C ALA A 219 -11.53 10.82 0.53
N SER A 220 -10.70 10.49 1.54
CA SER A 220 -9.26 10.81 1.56
C SER A 220 -8.46 10.04 0.49
N HIS A 221 -9.02 8.93 0.00
CA HIS A 221 -8.48 8.14 -1.10
C HIS A 221 -8.79 8.74 -2.48
N VAL A 222 -9.69 9.72 -2.56
CA VAL A 222 -10.09 10.38 -3.81
C VAL A 222 -9.21 11.62 -4.03
N ALA A 223 -8.92 11.96 -5.29
CA ALA A 223 -8.23 13.19 -5.62
C ALA A 223 -8.96 14.42 -5.04
N SER A 224 -8.22 15.40 -4.52
CA SER A 224 -8.77 16.51 -3.72
C SER A 224 -9.83 17.30 -4.49
N GLU A 225 -9.62 17.52 -5.78
CA GLU A 225 -10.54 18.22 -6.67
C GLU A 225 -11.86 17.49 -6.95
N ARG A 226 -11.93 16.18 -6.64
CA ARG A 226 -13.14 15.34 -6.81
C ARG A 226 -13.82 14.98 -5.50
N ARG A 227 -13.20 15.28 -4.35
CA ARG A 227 -13.64 14.83 -3.02
C ARG A 227 -15.09 15.19 -2.73
N ASP A 228 -15.47 16.46 -2.92
CA ASP A 228 -16.83 16.93 -2.65
C ASP A 228 -17.87 16.29 -3.57
N ALA A 229 -17.54 16.13 -4.85
CA ALA A 229 -18.41 15.49 -5.82
C ALA A 229 -18.64 14.01 -5.46
N PHE A 230 -17.57 13.31 -5.07
CA PHE A 230 -17.62 11.93 -4.58
C PHE A 230 -18.48 11.81 -3.32
N LEU A 231 -18.22 12.63 -2.28
CA LEU A 231 -18.99 12.63 -1.04
C LEU A 231 -20.48 12.87 -1.28
N ARG A 232 -20.84 13.85 -2.13
CA ARG A 232 -22.23 14.11 -2.51
C ARG A 232 -22.87 12.90 -3.20
N LYS A 233 -22.16 12.26 -4.14
CA LYS A 233 -22.64 11.06 -4.85
C LYS A 233 -22.83 9.89 -3.87
N LEU A 234 -21.84 9.63 -3.02
CA LEU A 234 -21.83 8.53 -2.06
C LEU A 234 -22.93 8.73 -1.00
N LYS A 235 -23.02 9.89 -0.36
CA LYS A 235 -24.07 10.20 0.63
C LYS A 235 -25.46 9.99 0.05
N LYS A 236 -25.71 10.51 -1.17
CA LYS A 236 -26.97 10.30 -1.89
C LYS A 236 -27.25 8.83 -2.17
N GLY A 237 -26.23 8.04 -2.50
CA GLY A 237 -26.32 6.60 -2.71
C GLY A 237 -26.63 5.82 -1.43
N LEU A 238 -25.97 6.15 -0.32
CA LEU A 238 -26.20 5.55 0.99
C LEU A 238 -27.57 5.89 1.56
N THR A 239 -28.00 7.15 1.49
CA THR A 239 -29.34 7.58 1.92
C THR A 239 -30.44 6.80 1.20
N ARG A 240 -30.30 6.55 -0.11
CA ARG A 240 -31.29 5.77 -0.89
C ARG A 240 -31.44 4.32 -0.42
N ARG A 241 -30.40 3.76 0.18
CA ARG A 241 -30.37 2.37 0.66
C ARG A 241 -30.66 2.28 2.15
N GLY A 242 -30.87 3.41 2.84
CA GLY A 242 -30.94 3.45 4.29
C GLY A 242 -29.60 3.16 5.00
N TRP A 243 -28.48 3.17 4.26
CA TRP A 243 -27.16 2.79 4.78
C TRP A 243 -26.38 3.93 5.43
N LEU A 244 -26.97 5.12 5.51
CA LEU A 244 -26.25 6.27 6.05
C LEU A 244 -25.86 6.04 7.52
N ASN A 245 -26.76 5.44 8.30
CA ASN A 245 -26.57 5.18 9.73
C ASN A 245 -26.28 3.70 10.05
N ARG A 246 -26.56 2.78 9.12
CA ARG A 246 -26.37 1.35 9.31
C ARG A 246 -25.92 0.70 8.01
N ARG A 247 -24.60 0.60 7.83
CA ARG A 247 -24.00 0.00 6.64
C ARG A 247 -23.98 -1.52 6.74
N PRO A 248 -24.14 -2.25 5.62
CA PRO A 248 -23.89 -3.68 5.62
C PRO A 248 -22.41 -3.96 5.89
N ALA A 249 -22.12 -5.07 6.57
CA ALA A 249 -20.74 -5.53 6.72
C ALA A 249 -20.18 -5.97 5.37
N LEU A 250 -18.96 -5.51 5.05
CA LEU A 250 -18.22 -5.96 3.87
C LEU A 250 -17.37 -7.18 4.25
N ASN A 251 -17.43 -8.23 3.42
CA ASN A 251 -16.49 -9.34 3.52
C ASN A 251 -15.09 -8.93 3.00
N GLU A 252 -14.14 -9.86 3.03
CA GLU A 252 -12.82 -9.66 2.45
C GLU A 252 -12.92 -9.25 0.98
N GLY A 253 -12.17 -8.21 0.60
CA GLY A 253 -12.21 -7.67 -0.75
C GLY A 253 -11.49 -8.61 -1.71
N VAL A 254 -12.16 -9.00 -2.79
CA VAL A 254 -11.55 -9.73 -3.89
C VAL A 254 -10.91 -8.72 -4.84
N VAL A 255 -9.59 -8.75 -4.90
CA VAL A 255 -8.78 -7.88 -5.75
C VAL A 255 -8.80 -8.45 -7.16
N ASP A 256 -9.39 -7.71 -8.10
CA ASP A 256 -9.38 -8.05 -9.51
C ASP A 256 -8.36 -7.19 -10.25
N LEU A 257 -7.27 -7.85 -10.65
CA LEU A 257 -6.22 -7.28 -11.50
C LEU A 257 -6.42 -7.63 -12.97
N HIS A 258 -7.41 -8.47 -13.32
CA HIS A 258 -7.65 -8.92 -14.67
C HIS A 258 -8.55 -7.92 -15.43
N GLY A 259 -8.08 -7.45 -16.59
CA GLY A 259 -8.93 -6.72 -17.54
C GLY A 259 -8.85 -5.20 -17.53
N LEU A 260 -7.89 -4.60 -16.79
CA LEU A 260 -7.69 -3.16 -16.86
C LEU A 260 -6.26 -2.82 -17.35
N PRO A 261 -6.10 -2.12 -18.49
CA PRO A 261 -4.78 -1.67 -18.95
C PRO A 261 -4.17 -0.67 -17.95
N GLU A 262 -2.83 -0.69 -17.86
CA GLU A 262 -1.92 0.28 -17.21
C GLU A 262 -2.48 1.01 -15.97
N GLY A 263 -2.19 0.48 -14.78
CA GLY A 263 -2.36 1.21 -13.52
C GLY A 263 -3.81 1.38 -13.08
N ARG A 264 -4.64 0.37 -13.27
CA ARG A 264 -6.04 0.34 -12.81
C ARG A 264 -6.29 -0.92 -12.00
N LEU A 265 -7.17 -0.80 -11.01
CA LEU A 265 -7.47 -1.87 -10.06
C LEU A 265 -8.96 -1.83 -9.71
N ALA A 266 -9.61 -2.98 -9.64
CA ALA A 266 -10.95 -3.11 -9.07
C ALA A 266 -10.89 -3.98 -7.80
N ILE A 267 -11.62 -3.57 -6.76
CA ILE A 267 -11.78 -4.37 -5.54
C ILE A 267 -13.27 -4.56 -5.33
N ALA A 268 -13.72 -5.82 -5.39
CA ALA A 268 -15.09 -6.21 -5.14
C ALA A 268 -15.24 -6.68 -3.68
N PHE A 269 -16.16 -6.06 -2.95
CA PHE A 269 -16.47 -6.38 -1.56
C PHE A 269 -17.81 -7.12 -1.51
N PRO A 270 -17.82 -8.45 -1.30
CA PRO A 270 -19.06 -9.20 -1.21
C PRO A 270 -19.90 -8.74 -0.02
N ILE A 271 -21.20 -8.56 -0.26
CA ILE A 271 -22.21 -8.27 0.76
C ILE A 271 -23.18 -9.45 0.79
N ARG A 272 -23.56 -9.90 1.99
CA ARG A 272 -24.41 -11.08 2.15
C ARG A 272 -25.77 -10.87 1.47
N ASN A 273 -26.11 -11.76 0.53
CA ASN A 273 -27.36 -11.76 -0.24
C ASN A 273 -27.61 -10.50 -1.09
N GLU A 274 -26.54 -9.78 -1.45
CA GLU A 274 -26.62 -8.59 -2.29
C GLU A 274 -25.51 -8.61 -3.34
N GLU A 275 -25.63 -7.76 -4.36
CA GLU A 275 -24.51 -7.49 -5.28
C GLU A 275 -23.31 -6.97 -4.49
N PRO A 276 -22.07 -7.23 -4.95
CA PRO A 276 -20.89 -6.69 -4.29
C PRO A 276 -20.80 -5.17 -4.43
N LEU A 277 -20.25 -4.52 -3.41
CA LEU A 277 -19.76 -3.15 -3.56
C LEU A 277 -18.45 -3.19 -4.33
N VAL A 278 -18.34 -2.45 -5.44
CA VAL A 278 -17.12 -2.44 -6.25
C VAL A 278 -16.45 -1.08 -6.16
N THR A 279 -15.17 -1.07 -5.83
CA THR A 279 -14.33 0.13 -5.89
C THR A 279 -13.40 0.06 -7.09
N SER A 280 -13.23 1.19 -7.77
CA SER A 280 -12.34 1.31 -8.92
C SER A 280 -11.24 2.31 -8.61
N TRP A 281 -10.00 1.91 -8.85
CA TRP A 281 -8.79 2.63 -8.49
C TRP A 281 -7.93 2.90 -9.72
N ARG A 282 -7.15 3.98 -9.66
CA ARG A 282 -6.13 4.29 -10.64
C ARG A 282 -4.83 4.68 -9.94
N LEU A 283 -3.73 4.15 -10.43
CA LEU A 283 -2.39 4.52 -10.00
C LEU A 283 -2.03 5.88 -10.60
N GLU A 284 -1.80 6.86 -9.74
CA GLU A 284 -1.31 8.20 -10.10
C GLU A 284 0.09 8.36 -9.50
N GLY A 285 1.12 8.22 -10.34
CA GLY A 285 2.50 8.16 -9.89
C GLY A 285 2.76 6.89 -9.07
N THR A 286 2.91 7.02 -7.76
CA THR A 286 3.14 5.89 -6.84
C THR A 286 2.01 5.66 -5.85
N LYS A 287 0.89 6.38 -6.00
CA LYS A 287 -0.26 6.32 -5.09
C LYS A 287 -1.49 5.82 -5.84
N TRP A 288 -2.23 4.90 -5.21
CA TRP A 288 -3.55 4.50 -5.67
C TRP A 288 -4.58 5.55 -5.27
N THR A 289 -5.35 6.02 -6.25
CA THR A 289 -6.43 6.99 -6.07
C THR A 289 -7.76 6.33 -6.42
N LEU A 290 -8.71 6.38 -5.48
CA LEU A 290 -10.08 5.91 -5.68
C LEU A 290 -10.78 6.78 -6.71
N ARG A 291 -11.30 6.16 -7.78
CA ARG A 291 -12.01 6.82 -8.88
C ARG A 291 -13.51 6.73 -8.75
N ASP A 292 -14.01 5.56 -8.39
CA ASP A 292 -15.43 5.35 -8.16
C ASP A 292 -15.69 4.27 -7.12
N MET A 293 -16.87 4.35 -6.51
CA MET A 293 -17.42 3.34 -5.61
C MET A 293 -18.83 3.03 -6.08
N ALA A 294 -18.97 1.91 -6.78
CA ALA A 294 -20.23 1.38 -7.25
C ALA A 294 -20.91 0.62 -6.11
N LEU A 295 -22.00 1.22 -5.59
CA LEU A 295 -22.84 0.59 -4.59
C LEU A 295 -23.80 -0.42 -5.26
N PRO A 296 -24.13 -1.54 -4.60
CA PRO A 296 -25.09 -2.55 -5.07
C PRO A 296 -26.41 -1.93 -5.50
N SER A 297 -27.09 -2.42 -6.52
CA SER A 297 -28.39 -1.86 -6.95
C SER A 297 -29.41 -1.80 -5.78
N VAL A 298 -30.33 -0.83 -5.83
CA VAL A 298 -31.33 -0.69 -4.75
C VAL A 298 -32.34 -1.84 -4.87
N GLN A 299 -32.25 -2.80 -3.96
CA GLN A 299 -33.19 -3.91 -3.85
C GLN A 299 -34.54 -3.40 -3.31
N VAL A 300 -35.53 -3.27 -4.19
CA VAL A 300 -36.87 -2.82 -3.79
C VAL A 300 -37.72 -4.02 -3.40
N LYS A 301 -37.91 -4.20 -2.09
CA LYS A 301 -38.72 -5.31 -1.54
C LYS A 301 -40.21 -4.99 -1.42
N VAL A 302 -40.57 -3.71 -1.45
CA VAL A 302 -41.97 -3.27 -1.33
C VAL A 302 -42.58 -3.14 -2.73
N PRO A 303 -43.64 -3.90 -3.05
CA PRO A 303 -44.34 -3.76 -4.32
C PRO A 303 -44.87 -2.34 -4.51
N LEU A 304 -44.68 -1.78 -5.70
CA LEU A 304 -45.13 -0.43 -6.01
C LEU A 304 -46.67 -0.34 -6.04
N ASP A 305 -47.34 -1.41 -6.48
CA ASP A 305 -48.79 -1.45 -6.73
C ASP A 305 -49.62 -1.06 -5.50
N GLY A 306 -49.23 -1.52 -4.30
CA GLY A 306 -49.93 -1.17 -3.06
C GLY A 306 -49.91 0.33 -2.77
N VAL A 307 -48.78 0.99 -3.00
CA VAL A 307 -48.64 2.44 -2.77
C VAL A 307 -49.33 3.24 -3.89
N VAL A 308 -49.35 2.71 -5.11
CA VAL A 308 -50.13 3.31 -6.20
C VAL A 308 -51.63 3.23 -5.91
N GLY A 309 -52.10 2.13 -5.31
CA GLY A 309 -53.48 2.01 -4.81
C GLY A 309 -53.83 3.08 -3.78
N GLN A 310 -52.93 3.36 -2.83
CA GLN A 310 -53.09 4.46 -1.86
C GLN A 310 -53.17 5.82 -2.55
N PHE A 311 -52.34 6.05 -3.58
CA PHE A 311 -52.43 7.27 -4.38
C PHE A 311 -53.78 7.41 -5.08
N ILE A 312 -54.31 6.33 -5.69
CA ILE A 312 -55.62 6.34 -6.35
C ILE A 312 -56.72 6.69 -5.35
N ALA A 313 -56.71 6.06 -4.16
CA ALA A 313 -57.66 6.34 -3.10
C ALA A 313 -57.58 7.82 -2.63
N ALA A 314 -56.38 8.33 -2.35
CA ALA A 314 -56.16 9.72 -1.96
C ALA A 314 -56.53 10.71 -3.07
N TRP A 315 -56.29 10.35 -4.33
CA TRP A 315 -56.66 11.17 -5.47
C TRP A 315 -58.17 11.29 -5.62
N ASN A 316 -58.88 10.15 -5.57
CA ASN A 316 -60.33 10.11 -5.72
C ASN A 316 -61.07 10.64 -4.47
N GLY A 317 -60.44 10.58 -3.29
CA GLY A 317 -60.98 11.10 -2.02
C GLY A 317 -61.07 12.62 -1.91
N GLY A 318 -60.42 13.38 -2.82
CA GLY A 318 -60.66 14.82 -2.92
C GLY A 318 -59.86 15.72 -1.98
N ASP A 319 -59.09 15.18 -1.02
CA ASP A 319 -58.14 15.98 -0.21
C ASP A 319 -56.75 16.04 -0.87
N ALA A 320 -56.12 17.22 -0.86
CA ALA A 320 -54.76 17.42 -1.31
C ALA A 320 -53.73 16.97 -0.26
N ALA A 321 -54.11 16.99 1.03
CA ALA A 321 -53.27 16.55 2.13
C ALA A 321 -52.99 15.04 2.05
N ASP A 322 -53.99 14.23 1.70
CA ASP A 322 -53.84 12.78 1.56
C ASP A 322 -52.84 12.43 0.47
N ILE A 323 -52.88 13.08 -0.69
CA ILE A 323 -51.88 12.88 -1.74
C ILE A 323 -50.49 13.31 -1.25
N ALA A 324 -50.41 14.45 -0.56
CA ALA A 324 -49.14 14.99 -0.07
C ALA A 324 -48.51 14.10 1.02
N SER A 325 -49.30 13.35 1.80
CA SER A 325 -48.82 12.41 2.81
C SER A 325 -47.94 11.28 2.23
N LEU A 326 -48.11 11.00 0.93
CA LEU A 326 -47.31 10.01 0.20
C LEU A 326 -45.92 10.56 -0.21
N SER A 327 -45.69 11.86 -0.09
CA SER A 327 -44.37 12.48 -0.31
C SER A 327 -43.42 12.26 0.87
N PRO A 328 -42.11 12.54 0.70
CA PRO A 328 -41.17 12.57 1.82
C PRO A 328 -41.64 13.55 2.92
N PRO A 329 -41.43 13.25 4.22
CA PRO A 329 -41.92 14.07 5.34
C PRO A 329 -41.54 15.55 5.24
N ASP A 330 -40.32 15.85 4.79
CA ASP A 330 -39.79 17.22 4.60
C ASP A 330 -40.49 18.01 3.48
N LYS A 331 -41.35 17.36 2.69
CA LYS A 331 -42.03 17.95 1.53
C LYS A 331 -43.54 17.96 1.64
N VAL A 332 -44.14 17.34 2.65
CA VAL A 332 -45.60 17.17 2.77
C VAL A 332 -46.30 18.53 2.69
N ASP A 333 -45.95 19.49 3.53
CA ASP A 333 -46.62 20.80 3.57
C ASP A 333 -46.47 21.59 2.27
N ARG A 334 -45.25 21.60 1.72
CA ARG A 334 -44.95 22.28 0.46
C ARG A 334 -45.74 21.65 -0.69
N GLN A 335 -45.81 20.32 -0.72
CA GLN A 335 -46.54 19.57 -1.74
C GLN A 335 -48.05 19.81 -1.61
N ALA A 336 -48.61 19.76 -0.40
CA ALA A 336 -50.02 20.04 -0.12
C ALA A 336 -50.41 21.45 -0.60
N LYS A 337 -49.62 22.48 -0.23
CA LYS A 337 -49.85 23.86 -0.67
C LYS A 337 -49.79 23.99 -2.20
N SER A 338 -48.81 23.34 -2.84
CA SER A 338 -48.69 23.33 -4.30
C SER A 338 -49.88 22.66 -4.98
N LEU A 339 -50.35 21.53 -4.44
CA LEU A 339 -51.48 20.78 -4.98
C LEU A 339 -52.78 21.58 -4.86
N ARG A 340 -53.07 22.17 -3.70
CA ARG A 340 -54.24 23.05 -3.52
C ARG A 340 -54.27 24.17 -4.56
N ARG A 341 -53.16 24.87 -4.77
CA ARG A 341 -53.07 25.92 -5.79
C ARG A 341 -53.32 25.41 -7.20
N ILE A 342 -52.81 24.22 -7.55
CA ILE A 342 -53.00 23.63 -8.87
C ILE A 342 -54.46 23.19 -9.06
N PHE A 343 -55.06 22.55 -8.05
CA PHE A 343 -56.45 22.11 -8.09
C PHE A 343 -57.39 23.30 -8.20
N SER A 344 -57.14 24.38 -7.45
CA SER A 344 -57.89 25.63 -7.55
C SER A 344 -57.85 26.23 -8.95
N ARG A 345 -56.65 26.43 -9.50
CA ARG A 345 -56.47 26.93 -10.88
C ARG A 345 -57.14 26.03 -11.92
N ARG A 346 -57.26 24.74 -11.62
CA ARG A 346 -57.89 23.77 -12.52
C ARG A 346 -59.40 23.61 -12.32
N GLY A 347 -60.00 24.21 -11.30
CA GLY A 347 -61.40 23.97 -10.94
C GLY A 347 -61.65 22.54 -10.45
N TRP A 348 -60.61 21.88 -9.93
CA TRP A 348 -60.67 20.48 -9.47
C TRP A 348 -60.85 20.36 -7.95
N GLU A 349 -61.27 21.44 -7.28
CA GLU A 349 -61.50 21.46 -5.84
C GLU A 349 -62.70 20.60 -5.44
N GLN A 350 -63.78 20.67 -6.23
CA GLN A 350 -65.03 19.93 -5.97
C GLN A 350 -65.05 18.54 -6.61
N ARG A 351 -64.46 18.40 -7.80
CA ARG A 351 -64.42 17.13 -8.53
C ARG A 351 -63.17 17.04 -9.41
N ARG A 352 -62.32 16.05 -9.14
CA ARG A 352 -61.15 15.72 -9.94
C ARG A 352 -61.52 14.67 -11.01
N PRO A 353 -60.80 14.61 -12.14
CA PRO A 353 -60.90 13.46 -13.04
C PRO A 353 -60.59 12.17 -12.28
N SER A 354 -61.39 11.12 -12.45
CA SER A 354 -61.07 9.80 -11.86
C SER A 354 -59.78 9.28 -12.48
N VAL A 355 -58.93 8.67 -11.65
CA VAL A 355 -57.74 7.94 -12.12
C VAL A 355 -57.91 6.47 -11.81
N GLU A 356 -57.77 5.63 -12.83
CA GLU A 356 -57.92 4.18 -12.73
C GLU A 356 -56.89 3.49 -13.61
N ARG A 357 -56.62 2.20 -13.35
CA ARG A 357 -55.78 1.31 -14.16
C ARG A 357 -54.44 1.94 -14.62
N PRO A 358 -53.53 2.26 -13.68
CA PRO A 358 -52.25 2.88 -14.01
C PRO A 358 -51.38 2.01 -14.91
N ARG A 359 -50.60 2.66 -15.79
CA ARG A 359 -49.48 2.05 -16.50
C ARG A 359 -48.18 2.36 -15.77
N ILE A 360 -47.51 1.33 -15.25
CA ILE A 360 -46.22 1.45 -14.57
C ILE A 360 -45.11 1.32 -15.60
N LEU A 361 -44.37 2.40 -15.84
CA LEU A 361 -43.19 2.39 -16.70
C LEU A 361 -41.99 1.89 -15.88
N ALA A 362 -41.51 0.70 -16.26
CA ALA A 362 -40.32 -0.03 -15.78
C ALA A 362 -39.65 0.53 -14.51
N PRO A 363 -39.91 -0.04 -13.32
CA PRO A 363 -39.20 0.36 -12.12
C PRO A 363 -37.70 0.03 -12.26
N ARG A 364 -36.85 1.04 -12.11
CA ARG A 364 -35.38 0.89 -12.17
C ARG A 364 -34.72 1.66 -11.04
N ASP A 365 -33.81 1.02 -10.32
CA ASP A 365 -32.99 1.61 -9.24
C ASP A 365 -33.80 2.37 -8.19
N GLY A 366 -34.92 1.80 -7.73
CA GLY A 366 -35.79 2.45 -6.75
C GLY A 366 -36.48 3.71 -7.30
N ARG A 367 -36.71 3.78 -8.60
CA ARG A 367 -37.52 4.82 -9.25
C ARG A 367 -38.57 4.17 -10.12
N ALA A 368 -39.75 4.78 -10.15
CA ALA A 368 -40.81 4.37 -11.05
C ALA A 368 -41.55 5.59 -11.57
N THR A 369 -42.10 5.45 -12.77
CA THR A 369 -43.01 6.44 -13.34
C THR A 369 -44.34 5.74 -13.57
N VAL A 370 -45.41 6.34 -13.06
CA VAL A 370 -46.76 5.78 -13.17
C VAL A 370 -47.62 6.76 -13.93
N VAL A 371 -48.24 6.29 -15.01
CA VAL A 371 -49.05 7.10 -15.92
C VAL A 371 -50.51 6.69 -15.76
N PHE A 372 -51.36 7.67 -15.52
CA PHE A 372 -52.81 7.53 -15.50
C PHE A 372 -53.37 8.25 -16.73
N ASP A 373 -54.20 7.55 -17.50
CA ASP A 373 -54.85 8.12 -18.67
C ASP A 373 -56.10 8.89 -18.24
N LEU A 374 -56.25 10.12 -18.73
CA LEU A 374 -57.35 11.04 -18.46
C LEU A 374 -58.04 11.41 -19.79
N ALA A 375 -59.26 11.93 -19.72
CA ALA A 375 -59.97 12.38 -20.92
C ALA A 375 -59.24 13.51 -21.68
N ASP A 376 -58.52 14.37 -20.96
CA ASP A 376 -57.80 15.53 -21.48
C ASP A 376 -56.27 15.33 -21.56
N GLY A 377 -55.78 14.09 -21.44
CA GLY A 377 -54.36 13.76 -21.57
C GLY A 377 -53.90 12.70 -20.57
N SER A 378 -52.75 12.90 -19.94
CA SER A 378 -52.24 11.96 -18.94
C SER A 378 -51.70 12.65 -17.70
N LEU A 379 -51.96 12.03 -16.55
CA LEU A 379 -51.38 12.37 -15.26
C LEU A 379 -50.18 11.45 -15.03
N THR A 380 -48.99 12.02 -14.90
CA THR A 380 -47.77 11.24 -14.63
C THR A 380 -47.30 11.49 -13.21
N THR A 381 -47.14 10.44 -12.42
CA THR A 381 -46.55 10.49 -11.08
C THR A 381 -45.17 9.85 -11.09
N LYS A 382 -44.24 10.44 -10.33
CA LYS A 382 -42.87 9.94 -10.19
C LYS A 382 -42.66 9.45 -8.78
N TRP A 383 -42.22 8.21 -8.64
CA TRP A 383 -42.01 7.55 -7.38
C TRP A 383 -40.54 7.28 -7.15
N ARG A 384 -40.11 7.37 -5.90
CA ARG A 384 -38.76 7.05 -5.47
C ARG A 384 -38.80 6.26 -4.18
N PHE A 385 -38.14 5.11 -4.16
CA PHE A 385 -37.90 4.33 -2.97
C PHE A 385 -36.84 5.04 -2.11
N ASP A 386 -37.15 5.29 -0.84
CA ASP A 386 -36.26 5.97 0.12
C ASP A 386 -35.42 5.01 0.97
N GLY A 387 -35.58 3.70 0.74
CA GLY A 387 -34.98 2.63 1.54
C GLY A 387 -36.00 1.90 2.41
N THR A 388 -37.14 2.54 2.70
CA THR A 388 -38.21 1.97 3.53
C THR A 388 -39.54 1.87 2.79
N ALA A 389 -39.89 2.90 2.03
CA ALA A 389 -41.17 2.98 1.32
C ALA A 389 -41.00 3.70 -0.03
N TRP A 390 -41.96 3.47 -0.91
CA TRP A 390 -42.13 4.29 -2.10
C TRP A 390 -42.70 5.65 -1.71
N ARG A 391 -42.04 6.72 -2.15
CA ARG A 391 -42.47 8.10 -1.91
C ARG A 391 -42.77 8.82 -3.21
N LEU A 392 -43.84 9.59 -3.19
CA LEU A 392 -44.22 10.46 -4.29
C LEU A 392 -43.23 11.63 -4.38
N SER A 393 -42.46 11.64 -5.46
CA SER A 393 -41.40 12.63 -5.70
C SER A 393 -41.81 13.75 -6.66
N GLY A 394 -42.92 13.56 -7.38
CA GLY A 394 -43.46 14.58 -8.27
C GLY A 394 -44.73 14.14 -8.99
N ILE A 395 -45.53 15.12 -9.38
CA ILE A 395 -46.74 14.93 -10.18
C ILE A 395 -46.65 15.88 -11.38
N ARG A 396 -46.93 15.36 -12.57
CA ARG A 396 -47.04 16.13 -13.81
C ARG A 396 -48.47 15.99 -14.34
N PHE A 397 -49.14 17.12 -14.45
CA PHE A 397 -50.51 17.22 -14.95
C PHE A 397 -50.52 17.37 -16.48
N PRO A 398 -51.62 17.00 -17.16
CA PRO A 398 -51.79 17.22 -18.60
C PRO A 398 -51.67 18.71 -18.94
N LYS A 399 -51.12 19.04 -20.12
CA LYS A 399 -51.10 20.42 -20.62
C LYS A 399 -52.54 20.85 -20.89
N ARG A 400 -52.88 22.08 -20.50
CA ARG A 400 -54.16 22.70 -20.86
C ARG A 400 -54.06 23.34 -22.21
#